data_AF-A0A951KFU1-F1
#
_entry.id   AF-A0A951KFU1-F1
#
_cell.length_a   1.000
_cell.length_b   1.000
_cell.length_c   1.000
_cell.angle_alpha   90.00
_cell.angle_beta   90.00
_cell.angle_gamma   90.00
#
_symmetry.space_group_name_H-M   'P 1'
#
loop_
_entity.id
_entity.type
_entity.pdbx_description
1 polymer ?
#
loop_
_entity_poly.entity_id
_entity_poly.type
_entity_poly.pdbx_seq_one_letter_code
_entity_poly.pdbx_strand_id
1 'polypeptide(L)'
;MSTNDHAAFSGRITEAPSAVLDREILRPQFDYELAHLLPFYLAIEKASLNASVALGVMAPDEAATIGAALDKISATTLQADPTRNFSDISFAIERMVAEQLTAEVPTWHVDKSRNDFQACAQRMFARSRVLQSVGLLERLSVAIVAVAERTADLPMPGYTHYQAAQVITPGFYLVSVNEAVVSTMRRLLAAYADLNQSPLGAGAMAGLELPWDRAQMARDLGFDAPVRSALASVSDRDWTLKISFEFALLGTAISRFCTDLSMWGSSEYGFIDLPDALAGISSAMPQKKNFTILERIRGETSHLASLHLDFMLGQRNTPYTNLVEVSKEAGRYLATLFGHIDRIATLLTLVIEQISFRADRMREACERDYYGGFALANALTLRSGIPYRTAQIIAGEFIRAAIAAQTRPSEVRLDALREIAEKRGYGLDLSQEQLRELFDVTANLTGKHSAGSTQPAQVRAMLAEQQGERDQIMREWSSREQQVSAALSRLGSSSAA
;
A
#
# COMPACT_ATOMS: atom_id res chain seq x y z
N MET A 1 32.91 50.59 -5.21
CA MET A 1 31.63 51.26 -4.86
C MET A 1 30.59 50.17 -4.71
N SER A 2 30.05 50.07 -3.51
CA SER A 2 29.18 49.00 -3.01
C SER A 2 27.84 48.95 -3.75
N THR A 3 27.61 47.91 -4.55
CA THR A 3 26.26 47.50 -4.95
C THR A 3 25.81 46.42 -4.00
N ASN A 4 25.22 46.85 -2.87
CA ASN A 4 24.48 45.99 -1.95
C ASN A 4 23.26 45.43 -2.71
N ASP A 5 23.45 44.29 -3.36
CA ASP A 5 22.38 43.53 -4.01
C ASP A 5 21.69 42.62 -2.96
N HIS A 6 21.30 43.22 -1.84
CA HIS A 6 20.41 42.57 -0.89
C HIS A 6 19.03 42.53 -1.55
N ALA A 7 18.68 41.40 -2.16
CA ALA A 7 17.26 41.05 -2.32
C ALA A 7 16.60 41.31 -0.96
N ALA A 8 15.70 42.30 -0.92
CA ALA A 8 15.29 42.94 0.31
C ALA A 8 14.86 41.89 1.34
N PHE A 9 15.54 41.87 2.48
CA PHE A 9 15.15 40.99 3.58
C PHE A 9 13.67 41.22 3.90
N SER A 10 12.86 40.16 3.91
CA SER A 10 11.43 40.29 4.20
C SER A 10 11.17 40.20 5.70
N GLY A 11 10.27 41.07 6.19
CA GLY A 11 9.87 41.10 7.60
C GLY A 11 10.93 41.70 8.54
N ARG A 12 11.14 41.07 9.70
CA ARG A 12 12.05 41.54 10.78
C ARG A 12 13.45 40.91 10.73
N ILE A 13 13.76 40.18 9.67
CA ILE A 13 15.08 39.57 9.47
C ILE A 13 15.98 40.59 8.78
N THR A 14 17.21 40.76 9.25
CA THR A 14 18.15 41.76 8.72
C THR A 14 19.40 41.15 8.10
N GLU A 15 19.54 39.83 8.18
CA GLU A 15 20.72 39.09 7.73
C GLU A 15 20.32 37.77 7.07
N ALA A 16 21.18 37.26 6.19
CA ALA A 16 20.95 35.97 5.54
C ALA A 16 21.08 34.82 6.56
N PRO A 17 20.47 33.65 6.29
CA PRO A 17 20.65 32.46 7.12
C PRO A 17 22.14 32.12 7.22
N SER A 18 22.57 31.67 8.41
CA SER A 18 23.93 31.15 8.56
C SER A 18 24.17 29.98 7.59
N ALA A 19 25.41 29.82 7.13
CA ALA A 19 25.77 28.74 6.22
C ALA A 19 25.43 27.34 6.76
N VAL A 20 25.45 27.15 8.09
CA VAL A 20 25.08 25.89 8.73
C VAL A 20 23.56 25.67 8.65
N LEU A 21 22.76 26.69 8.96
CA LEU A 21 21.29 26.59 8.84
C LEU A 21 20.87 26.31 7.39
N ASP A 22 21.51 26.97 6.42
CA ASP A 22 21.27 26.71 5.00
C ASP A 22 21.58 25.26 4.62
N ARG A 23 22.80 24.80 4.92
CA ARG A 23 23.28 23.47 4.54
C ARG A 23 22.49 22.33 5.17
N GLU A 24 22.16 22.45 6.45
CA GLU A 24 21.58 21.34 7.23
C GLU A 24 20.05 21.29 7.17
N ILE A 25 19.38 22.42 6.93
CA ILE A 25 17.91 22.52 7.04
C ILE A 25 17.28 23.08 5.77
N LEU A 26 17.67 24.29 5.36
CA LEU A 26 16.94 25.01 4.31
C LEU A 26 17.17 24.40 2.92
N ARG A 27 18.41 24.10 2.55
CA ARG A 27 18.73 23.49 1.26
C ARG A 27 18.18 22.06 1.11
N PRO A 28 18.31 21.15 2.09
CA PRO A 28 17.65 19.85 2.02
C PRO A 28 16.12 19.94 1.90
N GLN A 29 15.48 20.89 2.61
CA GLN A 29 14.04 21.13 2.46
C GLN A 29 13.71 21.65 1.06
N PHE A 30 14.48 22.61 0.54
CA PHE A 30 14.31 23.14 -0.81
C PHE A 30 14.42 22.03 -1.85
N ASP A 31 15.44 21.18 -1.76
CA ASP A 31 15.67 20.08 -2.71
C ASP A 31 14.51 19.07 -2.69
N TYR A 32 13.97 18.75 -1.50
CA TYR A 32 12.78 17.93 -1.35
C TYR A 32 11.55 18.56 -2.02
N GLU A 33 11.29 19.84 -1.75
CA GLU A 33 10.15 20.56 -2.30
C GLU A 33 10.28 20.76 -3.81
N LEU A 34 11.50 20.99 -4.31
CA LEU A 34 11.79 21.10 -5.73
C LEU A 34 11.51 19.78 -6.46
N ALA A 35 11.95 18.67 -5.87
CA ALA A 35 11.79 17.33 -6.46
C ALA A 35 10.35 16.83 -6.43
N HIS A 36 9.58 17.17 -5.40
CA HIS A 36 8.28 16.53 -5.13
C HIS A 36 7.09 17.47 -5.15
N LEU A 37 7.26 18.76 -4.85
CA LEU A 37 6.16 19.71 -4.65
C LEU A 37 6.06 20.79 -5.74
N LEU A 38 7.13 21.07 -6.49
CA LEU A 38 7.17 22.15 -7.48
C LEU A 38 5.97 22.16 -8.45
N PRO A 39 5.59 21.05 -9.13
CA PRO A 39 4.46 21.08 -10.06
C PRO A 39 3.15 21.51 -9.39
N PHE A 40 2.98 21.15 -8.12
CA PHE A 40 1.78 21.52 -7.35
C PHE A 40 1.84 22.98 -6.92
N TYR A 41 2.99 23.50 -6.51
CA TYR A 41 3.14 24.94 -6.23
C TYR A 41 2.80 25.80 -7.45
N LEU A 42 3.26 25.42 -8.65
CA LEU A 42 2.93 26.13 -9.88
C LEU A 42 1.43 26.07 -10.19
N ALA A 43 0.79 24.92 -9.99
CA ALA A 43 -0.66 24.79 -10.16
C ALA A 43 -1.44 25.67 -9.17
N ILE A 44 -1.00 25.74 -7.91
CA ILE A 44 -1.63 26.57 -6.88
C ILE A 44 -1.47 28.06 -7.20
N GLU A 45 -0.30 28.50 -7.69
CA GLU A 45 -0.14 29.88 -8.17
C GLU A 45 -1.13 30.18 -9.30
N LYS A 46 -1.22 29.32 -10.33
CA LYS A 46 -2.15 29.53 -11.45
C LYS A 46 -3.62 29.57 -11.00
N ALA A 47 -4.02 28.69 -10.10
CA ALA A 47 -5.36 28.73 -9.51
C ALA A 47 -5.60 30.03 -8.72
N SER A 48 -4.57 30.50 -8.01
CA SER A 48 -4.64 31.77 -7.27
C SER A 48 -4.74 32.97 -8.20
N LEU A 49 -4.05 32.98 -9.36
CA LEU A 49 -4.19 34.03 -10.38
C LEU A 49 -5.61 34.09 -10.92
N ASN A 50 -6.21 32.94 -11.25
CA ASN A 50 -7.60 32.86 -11.68
C ASN A 50 -8.56 33.41 -10.62
N ALA A 51 -8.32 33.06 -9.34
CA ALA A 51 -9.12 33.56 -8.23
C ALA A 51 -8.96 35.07 -8.04
N SER A 52 -7.74 35.62 -8.20
CA SER A 52 -7.49 37.06 -8.11
C SER A 52 -8.24 37.84 -9.19
N VAL A 53 -8.26 37.33 -10.42
CA VAL A 53 -9.02 37.92 -11.54
C VAL A 53 -10.52 37.85 -11.25
N ALA A 54 -11.02 36.71 -10.80
CA ALA A 54 -12.43 36.55 -10.45
C ALA A 54 -12.89 37.46 -9.31
N LEU A 55 -12.01 37.72 -8.34
CA LEU A 55 -12.24 38.64 -7.23
C LEU A 55 -12.14 40.13 -7.66
N GLY A 56 -11.59 40.41 -8.84
CA GLY A 56 -11.40 41.76 -9.36
C GLY A 56 -10.23 42.52 -8.74
N VAL A 57 -9.31 41.82 -8.06
CA VAL A 57 -8.10 42.41 -7.46
C VAL A 57 -6.91 42.44 -8.40
N MET A 58 -6.98 41.74 -9.53
CA MET A 58 -5.93 41.67 -10.54
C MET A 58 -6.54 41.75 -11.93
N ALA A 59 -5.90 42.49 -12.84
CA ALA A 59 -6.34 42.55 -14.23
C ALA A 59 -6.01 41.23 -14.97
N PRO A 60 -6.85 40.79 -15.93
CA PRO A 60 -6.59 39.57 -16.69
C PRO A 60 -5.22 39.53 -17.39
N ASP A 61 -4.75 40.66 -17.92
CA ASP A 61 -3.45 40.77 -18.61
C ASP A 61 -2.26 40.64 -17.64
N GLU A 62 -2.40 41.13 -16.40
CA GLU A 62 -1.40 40.95 -15.34
C GLU A 62 -1.28 39.47 -14.96
N ALA A 63 -2.43 38.81 -14.75
CA ALA A 63 -2.49 37.38 -14.47
C ALA A 63 -1.88 36.54 -15.60
N ALA A 64 -2.18 36.88 -16.86
CA ALA A 64 -1.62 36.21 -18.03
C ALA A 64 -0.09 36.35 -18.11
N THR A 65 0.43 37.53 -17.78
CA THR A 65 1.88 37.81 -17.78
C THR A 65 2.59 36.98 -16.71
N ILE A 66 2.03 36.91 -15.49
CA ILE A 66 2.57 36.06 -14.41
C ILE A 66 2.47 34.58 -14.79
N GLY A 67 1.34 34.14 -15.33
CA GLY A 67 1.13 32.77 -15.80
C GLY A 67 2.19 32.32 -16.81
N ALA A 68 2.48 33.16 -17.80
CA ALA A 68 3.51 32.89 -18.81
C ALA A 68 4.94 32.84 -18.22
N ALA A 69 5.21 33.56 -17.12
CA ALA A 69 6.48 33.47 -16.40
C ALA A 69 6.58 32.18 -15.57
N LEU A 70 5.47 31.77 -14.94
CA LEU A 70 5.37 30.48 -14.21
C LEU A 70 5.59 29.28 -15.14
N ASP A 71 5.12 29.34 -16.39
CA ASP A 71 5.29 28.27 -17.39
C ASP A 71 6.76 28.00 -17.76
N LYS A 72 7.67 28.94 -17.47
CA LYS A 72 9.10 28.81 -17.74
C LYS A 72 9.87 28.24 -16.53
N ILE A 73 9.20 28.03 -15.40
CA ILE A 73 9.80 27.49 -14.19
C ILE A 73 9.89 25.96 -14.27
N SER A 74 11.05 25.42 -13.92
CA SER A 74 11.31 23.99 -13.81
C SER A 74 12.31 23.71 -12.68
N ALA A 75 12.49 22.44 -12.35
CA ALA A 75 13.51 22.01 -11.38
C ALA A 75 14.95 22.39 -11.81
N THR A 76 15.20 22.62 -13.10
CA THR A 76 16.52 23.02 -13.60
C THR A 76 16.72 24.53 -13.62
N THR A 77 15.65 25.31 -13.67
CA THR A 77 15.73 26.79 -13.67
C THR A 77 15.67 27.38 -12.27
N LEU A 78 15.03 26.69 -11.31
CA LEU A 78 15.02 27.10 -9.90
C LEU A 78 16.28 26.63 -9.17
N GLN A 79 16.84 27.52 -8.35
CA GLN A 79 18.01 27.22 -7.53
C GLN A 79 17.84 27.80 -6.12
N ALA A 80 18.26 27.03 -5.12
CA ALA A 80 18.37 27.50 -3.74
C ALA A 80 19.50 28.52 -3.62
N ASP A 81 19.19 29.68 -3.02
CA ASP A 81 20.12 30.77 -2.79
C ASP A 81 19.83 31.41 -1.42
N PRO A 82 20.64 31.12 -0.38
CA PRO A 82 20.40 31.64 0.96
C PRO A 82 20.45 33.18 1.02
N THR A 83 21.13 33.83 0.06
CA THR A 83 21.26 35.30 0.04
C THR A 83 20.13 35.98 -0.70
N ARG A 84 19.60 35.34 -1.76
CA ARG A 84 18.56 35.96 -2.61
C ARG A 84 17.15 35.47 -2.33
N ASN A 85 16.99 34.25 -1.80
CA ASN A 85 15.68 33.64 -1.55
C ASN A 85 15.60 32.82 -0.25
N PHE A 86 16.58 32.94 0.66
CA PHE A 86 16.64 32.19 1.92
C PHE A 86 16.58 30.66 1.73
N SER A 87 16.90 30.16 0.53
CA SER A 87 16.68 28.77 0.14
C SER A 87 15.23 28.30 0.40
N ASP A 88 14.26 29.19 0.20
CA ASP A 88 12.82 28.90 0.30
C ASP A 88 12.21 28.84 -1.11
N ILE A 89 11.44 27.79 -1.39
CA ILE A 89 10.91 27.56 -2.75
C ILE A 89 9.92 28.64 -3.19
N SER A 90 9.12 29.20 -2.26
CA SER A 90 8.16 30.24 -2.60
C SER A 90 8.88 31.51 -3.01
N PHE A 91 9.91 31.92 -2.26
CA PHE A 91 10.74 33.07 -2.63
C PHE A 91 11.56 32.84 -3.90
N ALA A 92 11.99 31.59 -4.15
CA ALA A 92 12.66 31.27 -5.40
C ALA A 92 11.73 31.38 -6.62
N ILE A 93 10.48 30.91 -6.50
CA ILE A 93 9.44 31.07 -7.52
C ILE A 93 9.14 32.57 -7.75
N GLU A 94 8.90 33.32 -6.67
CA GLU A 94 8.65 34.77 -6.71
C GLU A 94 9.76 35.51 -7.44
N ARG A 95 11.02 35.28 -7.05
CA ARG A 95 12.19 35.89 -7.70
C ARG A 95 12.24 35.55 -9.18
N MET A 96 12.09 34.28 -9.53
CA MET A 96 12.18 33.82 -10.92
C MET A 96 11.10 34.44 -11.80
N VAL A 97 9.89 34.66 -11.28
CA VAL A 97 8.84 35.37 -12.01
C VAL A 97 9.18 36.85 -12.11
N ALA A 98 9.51 37.50 -10.99
CA ALA A 98 9.78 38.94 -10.94
C ALA A 98 10.90 39.37 -11.89
N GLU A 99 11.97 38.57 -12.00
CA GLU A 99 13.09 38.79 -12.94
C GLU A 99 12.66 38.74 -14.42
N GLN A 100 11.49 38.17 -14.73
CA GLN A 100 10.96 38.06 -16.08
C GLN A 100 9.86 39.08 -16.39
N LEU A 101 9.38 39.81 -15.38
CA LEU A 101 8.37 40.84 -15.57
C LEU A 101 9.03 42.17 -15.98
N THR A 102 8.37 42.93 -16.84
CA THR A 102 8.81 44.28 -17.24
C THR A 102 8.44 45.35 -16.22
N ALA A 103 7.46 45.07 -15.35
CA ALA A 103 7.01 45.90 -14.25
C ALA A 103 6.47 45.02 -13.12
N GLU A 104 6.53 45.52 -11.88
CA GLU A 104 5.94 44.84 -10.73
C GLU A 104 4.42 44.77 -10.83
N VAL A 105 3.84 43.63 -10.42
CA VAL A 105 2.39 43.47 -10.26
C VAL A 105 2.05 43.58 -8.78
N PRO A 106 1.56 44.73 -8.30
CA PRO A 106 1.44 45.02 -6.87
C PRO A 106 0.45 44.08 -6.14
N THR A 107 -0.46 43.44 -6.88
CA THR A 107 -1.53 42.61 -6.33
C THR A 107 -1.21 41.12 -6.30
N TRP A 108 -0.04 40.68 -6.80
CA TRP A 108 0.26 39.25 -6.96
C TRP A 108 0.32 38.47 -5.63
N HIS A 109 0.91 39.07 -4.59
CA HIS A 109 1.06 38.45 -3.26
C HIS A 109 0.05 38.95 -2.22
N VAL A 110 -0.96 39.73 -2.65
CA VAL A 110 -2.00 40.24 -1.75
C VAL A 110 -2.74 39.08 -1.09
N ASP A 111 -2.86 39.15 0.24
CA ASP A 111 -3.73 38.28 1.04
C ASP A 111 -3.45 36.78 0.82
N LYS A 112 -2.16 36.41 0.80
CA LYS A 112 -1.67 35.03 0.69
C LYS A 112 -0.75 34.66 1.85
N SER A 113 -0.58 33.36 2.11
CA SER A 113 0.40 32.85 3.06
C SER A 113 1.16 31.66 2.49
N ARG A 114 2.39 31.44 2.94
CA ARG A 114 3.13 30.21 2.64
C ARG A 114 2.56 28.98 3.36
N ASN A 115 1.83 29.17 4.47
CA ASN A 115 1.37 28.06 5.32
C ASN A 115 0.31 27.20 4.60
N ASP A 116 -0.74 27.83 4.08
CA ASP A 116 -1.78 27.12 3.33
C ASP A 116 -1.32 26.72 1.93
N PHE A 117 -0.45 27.52 1.31
CA PHE A 117 0.22 27.19 0.05
C PHE A 117 1.03 25.88 0.15
N GLN A 118 1.88 25.76 1.17
CA GLN A 118 2.64 24.54 1.45
C GLN A 118 1.72 23.36 1.79
N ALA A 119 0.75 23.55 2.69
CA ALA A 119 -0.20 22.50 3.05
C ALA A 119 -0.97 21.97 1.83
N CYS A 120 -1.32 22.87 0.90
CA CYS A 120 -2.01 22.53 -0.33
C CYS A 120 -1.12 21.67 -1.24
N ALA A 121 0.13 22.10 -1.46
CA ALA A 121 1.08 21.36 -2.30
C ALA A 121 1.35 19.94 -1.74
N GLN A 122 1.48 19.81 -0.42
CA GLN A 122 1.67 18.51 0.25
C GLN A 122 0.49 17.56 0.04
N ARG A 123 -0.75 18.07 0.16
CA ARG A 123 -1.97 17.28 -0.09
C ARG A 123 -2.09 16.89 -1.56
N MET A 124 -1.79 17.79 -2.49
CA MET A 124 -1.79 17.49 -3.92
C MET A 124 -0.75 16.42 -4.30
N PHE A 125 0.46 16.52 -3.73
CA PHE A 125 1.50 15.49 -3.88
C PHE A 125 1.03 14.14 -3.36
N ALA A 126 0.60 14.08 -2.09
CA ALA A 126 0.13 12.83 -1.49
C ALA A 126 -1.05 12.23 -2.26
N ARG A 127 -1.96 13.07 -2.79
CA ARG A 127 -3.10 12.63 -3.61
C ARG A 127 -2.64 11.94 -4.88
N SER A 128 -1.70 12.54 -5.60
CA SER A 128 -1.09 11.94 -6.80
C SER A 128 -0.42 10.61 -6.46
N ARG A 129 0.35 10.56 -5.38
CA ARG A 129 1.05 9.36 -4.94
C ARG A 129 0.11 8.23 -4.50
N VAL A 130 -0.99 8.53 -3.80
CA VAL A 130 -2.02 7.54 -3.44
C VAL A 130 -2.64 6.93 -4.69
N LEU A 131 -3.01 7.74 -5.68
CA LEU A 131 -3.58 7.24 -6.95
C LEU A 131 -2.61 6.27 -7.64
N GLN A 132 -1.32 6.61 -7.71
CA GLN A 132 -0.30 5.74 -8.27
C GLN A 132 -0.15 4.43 -7.49
N SER A 133 -0.04 4.50 -6.16
CA SER A 133 0.11 3.31 -5.32
C SER A 133 -1.11 2.39 -5.43
N VAL A 134 -2.32 2.94 -5.53
CA VAL A 134 -3.54 2.14 -5.75
C VAL A 134 -3.49 1.41 -7.10
N GLY A 135 -3.05 2.05 -8.18
CA GLY A 135 -2.88 1.38 -9.48
C GLY A 135 -1.83 0.26 -9.45
N LEU A 136 -0.80 0.39 -8.61
CA LEU A 136 0.18 -0.68 -8.36
C LEU A 136 -0.42 -1.85 -7.56
N LEU A 137 -1.24 -1.55 -6.54
CA LEU A 137 -1.95 -2.56 -5.75
C LEU A 137 -3.02 -3.30 -6.57
N GLU A 138 -3.67 -2.61 -7.51
CA GLU A 138 -4.58 -3.24 -8.47
C GLU A 138 -3.84 -4.28 -9.32
N ARG A 139 -2.68 -3.92 -9.90
CA ARG A 139 -1.86 -4.86 -10.68
C ARG A 139 -1.46 -6.08 -9.86
N LEU A 140 -1.06 -5.87 -8.61
CA LEU A 140 -0.77 -6.96 -7.68
C LEU A 140 -2.00 -7.85 -7.47
N SER A 141 -3.17 -7.28 -7.22
CA SER A 141 -4.42 -8.03 -7.04
C SER A 141 -4.78 -8.85 -8.29
N VAL A 142 -4.64 -8.27 -9.49
CA VAL A 142 -4.86 -8.97 -10.76
C VAL A 142 -3.93 -10.17 -10.91
N ALA A 143 -2.63 -10.01 -10.61
CA ALA A 143 -1.67 -11.10 -10.66
C ALA A 143 -1.99 -12.21 -9.65
N ILE A 144 -2.35 -11.84 -8.41
CA ILE A 144 -2.74 -12.81 -7.37
C ILE A 144 -3.96 -13.61 -7.81
N VAL A 145 -5.03 -12.94 -8.28
CA VAL A 145 -6.26 -13.60 -8.74
C VAL A 145 -5.97 -14.57 -9.88
N ALA A 146 -5.18 -14.15 -10.87
CA ALA A 146 -4.84 -14.98 -12.02
C ALA A 146 -4.08 -16.25 -11.61
N VAL A 147 -3.13 -16.15 -10.68
CA VAL A 147 -2.38 -17.31 -10.17
C VAL A 147 -3.25 -18.16 -9.26
N ALA A 148 -4.09 -17.54 -8.43
CA ALA A 148 -4.98 -18.24 -7.52
C ALA A 148 -5.97 -19.13 -8.27
N GLU A 149 -6.55 -18.62 -9.36
CA GLU A 149 -7.48 -19.37 -10.20
C GLU A 149 -6.81 -20.59 -10.86
N ARG A 150 -5.61 -20.41 -11.44
CA ARG A 150 -4.84 -21.51 -12.06
C ARG A 150 -4.42 -22.59 -11.06
N THR A 151 -4.32 -22.25 -9.79
CA THR A 151 -3.83 -23.14 -8.73
C THR A 151 -4.93 -23.59 -7.76
N ALA A 152 -6.19 -23.26 -8.05
CA ALA A 152 -7.32 -23.53 -7.17
C ALA A 152 -7.62 -25.03 -6.96
N ASP A 153 -7.12 -25.90 -7.86
CA ASP A 153 -7.29 -27.36 -7.79
C ASP A 153 -6.01 -28.11 -7.41
N LEU A 154 -4.89 -27.40 -7.23
CA LEU A 154 -3.61 -28.02 -6.90
C LEU A 154 -3.53 -28.28 -5.39
N PRO A 155 -3.50 -29.54 -4.94
CA PRO A 155 -3.43 -29.83 -3.52
C PRO A 155 -2.07 -29.43 -2.96
N MET A 156 -2.09 -28.79 -1.81
CA MET A 156 -0.94 -28.41 -1.02
C MET A 156 -1.22 -28.67 0.47
N PRO A 157 -0.23 -29.09 1.25
CA PRO A 157 -0.39 -29.17 2.70
C PRO A 157 -0.66 -27.79 3.29
N GLY A 158 -1.74 -27.65 4.07
CA GLY A 158 -2.04 -26.49 4.88
C GLY A 158 -1.43 -26.63 6.27
N TYR A 159 -0.92 -25.52 6.83
CA TYR A 159 -0.14 -25.54 8.06
C TYR A 159 -0.81 -24.77 9.19
N THR A 160 -0.73 -25.33 10.40
CA THR A 160 -0.99 -24.62 11.66
C THR A 160 0.13 -24.96 12.63
N HIS A 161 0.71 -23.96 13.30
CA HIS A 161 1.90 -24.16 14.16
C HIS A 161 3.07 -24.85 13.43
N TYR A 162 3.25 -24.57 12.13
CA TYR A 162 4.21 -25.24 11.24
C TYR A 162 3.99 -26.76 11.07
N GLN A 163 2.86 -27.30 11.54
CA GLN A 163 2.49 -28.69 11.36
C GLN A 163 1.44 -28.83 10.26
N ALA A 164 1.60 -29.87 9.44
CA ALA A 164 0.61 -30.31 8.48
C ALA A 164 -0.75 -30.52 9.16
N ALA A 165 -1.78 -29.83 8.68
CA ALA A 165 -3.10 -29.80 9.30
C ALA A 165 -4.20 -30.36 8.39
N GLN A 166 -4.38 -29.77 7.20
CA GLN A 166 -5.40 -30.17 6.22
C GLN A 166 -4.88 -29.95 4.80
N VAL A 167 -5.46 -30.64 3.82
CA VAL A 167 -5.19 -30.35 2.41
C VAL A 167 -5.89 -29.04 2.05
N ILE A 168 -5.13 -28.10 1.49
CA ILE A 168 -5.63 -26.85 0.91
C ILE A 168 -5.12 -26.72 -0.54
N THR A 169 -5.27 -25.55 -1.15
CA THR A 169 -4.59 -25.21 -2.42
C THR A 169 -3.80 -23.92 -2.32
N PRO A 170 -2.78 -23.70 -3.17
CA PRO A 170 -2.15 -22.39 -3.30
C PRO A 170 -3.18 -21.31 -3.66
N GLY A 171 -4.18 -21.64 -4.48
CA GLY A 171 -5.26 -20.72 -4.83
C GLY A 171 -6.06 -20.26 -3.61
N PHE A 172 -6.44 -21.21 -2.73
CA PHE A 172 -7.11 -20.87 -1.48
C PHE A 172 -6.26 -19.97 -0.57
N TYR A 173 -4.96 -20.22 -0.47
CA TYR A 173 -4.07 -19.36 0.30
C TYR A 173 -3.97 -17.96 -0.31
N LEU A 174 -3.83 -17.85 -1.63
CA LEU A 174 -3.71 -16.59 -2.35
C LEU A 174 -4.97 -15.73 -2.28
N VAL A 175 -6.17 -16.33 -2.21
CA VAL A 175 -7.42 -15.60 -1.90
C VAL A 175 -7.29 -14.80 -0.60
N SER A 176 -6.69 -15.40 0.43
CA SER A 176 -6.51 -14.74 1.73
C SER A 176 -5.48 -13.60 1.67
N VAL A 177 -4.47 -13.71 0.80
CA VAL A 177 -3.50 -12.64 0.56
C VAL A 177 -4.15 -11.48 -0.20
N ASN A 178 -4.95 -11.79 -1.23
CA ASN A 178 -5.64 -10.80 -2.02
C ASN A 178 -6.65 -9.99 -1.18
N GLU A 179 -7.28 -10.62 -0.19
CA GLU A 179 -8.17 -9.94 0.75
C GLU A 179 -7.49 -8.74 1.43
N ALA A 180 -6.23 -8.91 1.87
CA ALA A 180 -5.47 -7.83 2.47
C ALA A 180 -5.21 -6.68 1.48
N VAL A 181 -4.96 -6.98 0.21
CA VAL A 181 -4.72 -5.99 -0.85
C VAL A 181 -5.99 -5.21 -1.16
N VAL A 182 -7.09 -5.91 -1.48
CA VAL A 182 -8.39 -5.30 -1.82
C VAL A 182 -8.92 -4.48 -0.65
N SER A 183 -8.89 -5.03 0.57
CA SER A 183 -9.32 -4.29 1.76
C SER A 183 -8.47 -3.05 2.04
N THR A 184 -7.18 -3.04 1.70
CA THR A 184 -6.33 -1.84 1.81
C THR A 184 -6.73 -0.79 0.78
N MET A 185 -6.96 -1.18 -0.49
CA MET A 185 -7.45 -0.28 -1.54
C MET A 185 -8.79 0.37 -1.15
N ARG A 186 -9.69 -0.40 -0.53
CA ARG A 186 -10.96 0.09 0.00
C ARG A 186 -10.78 1.10 1.13
N ARG A 187 -9.95 0.80 2.14
CA ARG A 187 -9.74 1.72 3.28
C ARG A 187 -9.00 2.99 2.88
N LEU A 188 -8.17 2.95 1.84
CA LEU A 188 -7.54 4.14 1.27
C LEU A 188 -8.56 5.13 0.66
N LEU A 189 -9.75 4.69 0.24
CA LEU A 189 -10.81 5.62 -0.22
C LEU A 189 -11.27 6.55 0.90
N ALA A 190 -11.37 6.03 2.14
CA ALA A 190 -11.73 6.85 3.30
C ALA A 190 -10.61 7.84 3.64
N ALA A 191 -9.35 7.40 3.63
CA ALA A 191 -8.19 8.28 3.83
C ALA A 191 -8.10 9.36 2.74
N TYR A 192 -8.46 9.01 1.49
CA TYR A 192 -8.51 9.95 0.38
C TYR A 192 -9.54 11.05 0.58
N ALA A 193 -10.72 10.74 1.13
CA ALA A 193 -11.75 11.75 1.38
C ALA A 193 -11.29 12.85 2.36
N ASP A 194 -10.44 12.51 3.32
CA ASP A 194 -9.82 13.47 4.22
C ASP A 194 -8.65 14.22 3.56
N LEU A 195 -7.87 13.51 2.75
CA LEU A 195 -6.74 14.07 2.00
C LEU A 195 -7.21 15.10 0.95
N ASN A 196 -8.27 14.79 0.20
CA ASN A 196 -8.77 15.57 -0.94
C ASN A 196 -9.65 16.76 -0.52
N GLN A 197 -9.31 17.41 0.59
CA GLN A 197 -9.86 18.70 1.00
C GLN A 197 -8.79 19.79 0.87
N SER A 198 -9.15 20.91 0.25
CA SER A 198 -8.22 22.01 -0.04
C SER A 198 -7.97 22.87 1.21
N PRO A 199 -6.71 23.08 1.61
CA PRO A 199 -6.38 24.01 2.67
C PRO A 199 -6.30 25.47 2.18
N LEU A 200 -6.27 25.70 0.86
CA LEU A 200 -6.05 27.02 0.26
C LEU A 200 -7.12 28.04 0.69
N GLY A 201 -6.68 29.28 0.91
CA GLY A 201 -7.52 30.36 1.43
C GLY A 201 -7.67 30.35 2.95
N ALA A 202 -6.80 29.61 3.65
CA ALA A 202 -6.70 29.67 5.11
C ALA A 202 -5.72 30.76 5.59
N GLY A 203 -4.91 31.29 4.66
CA GLY A 203 -3.86 32.24 5.00
C GLY A 203 -2.88 31.67 6.00
N ALA A 204 -2.41 32.51 6.92
CA ALA A 204 -1.45 32.06 7.92
C ALA A 204 -2.06 31.04 8.90
N MET A 205 -3.34 31.22 9.27
CA MET A 205 -4.10 30.33 10.17
C MET A 205 -5.56 30.77 10.39
N ALA A 206 -5.89 32.04 10.15
CA ALA A 206 -7.17 32.65 10.56
C ALA A 206 -8.15 32.90 9.42
N GLY A 207 -7.79 32.53 8.19
CA GLY A 207 -8.47 32.95 6.96
C GLY A 207 -7.75 34.11 6.30
N LEU A 208 -8.40 34.62 5.25
CA LEU A 208 -7.94 35.73 4.41
C LEU A 208 -8.81 36.97 4.68
N GLU A 209 -8.28 38.16 4.42
CA GLU A 209 -8.95 39.44 4.67
C GLU A 209 -10.00 39.76 3.59
N LEU A 210 -9.79 39.28 2.37
CA LEU A 210 -10.68 39.49 1.22
C LEU A 210 -11.65 38.31 1.04
N PRO A 211 -12.80 38.50 0.36
CA PRO A 211 -13.82 37.47 0.21
C PRO A 211 -13.49 36.45 -0.89
N TRP A 212 -12.37 35.74 -0.76
CA TRP A 212 -11.96 34.69 -1.70
C TRP A 212 -12.95 33.51 -1.75
N ASP A 213 -13.30 33.05 -2.96
CA ASP A 213 -14.08 31.83 -3.13
C ASP A 213 -13.19 30.58 -2.98
N ARG A 214 -13.09 30.09 -1.73
CA ARG A 214 -12.35 28.87 -1.39
C ARG A 214 -12.92 27.63 -2.09
N ALA A 215 -14.20 27.60 -2.41
CA ALA A 215 -14.81 26.47 -3.11
C ALA A 215 -14.39 26.47 -4.59
N GLN A 216 -14.31 27.64 -5.22
CA GLN A 216 -13.78 27.78 -6.58
C GLN A 216 -12.31 27.35 -6.64
N MET A 217 -11.48 27.88 -5.75
CA MET A 217 -10.06 27.49 -5.68
C MET A 217 -9.86 25.98 -5.45
N ALA A 218 -10.69 25.37 -4.59
CA ALA A 218 -10.69 23.92 -4.38
C ALA A 218 -11.01 23.15 -5.67
N ARG A 219 -12.06 23.56 -6.40
CA ARG A 219 -12.47 22.94 -7.68
C ARG A 219 -11.39 23.06 -8.76
N ASP A 220 -10.72 24.20 -8.84
CA ASP A 220 -9.65 24.45 -9.83
C ASP A 220 -8.46 23.50 -9.63
N LEU A 221 -8.19 23.12 -8.39
CA LEU A 221 -7.11 22.19 -8.03
C LEU A 221 -7.60 20.73 -7.87
N GLY A 222 -8.85 20.44 -8.22
CA GLY A 222 -9.43 19.09 -8.19
C GLY A 222 -9.72 18.53 -6.79
N PHE A 223 -9.85 19.40 -5.79
CA PHE A 223 -10.30 19.01 -4.44
C PHE A 223 -11.83 18.93 -4.36
N ASP A 224 -12.33 18.09 -3.46
CA ASP A 224 -13.78 17.87 -3.27
C ASP A 224 -14.44 19.07 -2.57
N ALA A 225 -13.73 19.69 -1.62
CA ALA A 225 -14.19 20.83 -0.83
C ALA A 225 -13.01 21.53 -0.15
N PRO A 226 -13.18 22.77 0.34
CA PRO A 226 -12.22 23.36 1.26
C PRO A 226 -12.27 22.68 2.64
N VAL A 227 -11.13 22.61 3.33
CA VAL A 227 -11.09 22.28 4.76
C VAL A 227 -11.87 23.34 5.53
N ARG A 228 -12.78 22.90 6.41
CA ARG A 228 -13.77 23.78 7.06
C ARG A 228 -13.12 24.89 7.89
N SER A 229 -12.13 24.55 8.71
CA SER A 229 -11.45 25.48 9.60
C SER A 229 -10.12 25.94 8.98
N ALA A 230 -9.90 27.26 8.95
CA ALA A 230 -8.62 27.84 8.48
C ALA A 230 -7.44 27.36 9.35
N LEU A 231 -7.64 27.21 10.66
CA LEU A 231 -6.59 26.71 11.54
C LEU A 231 -6.25 25.26 11.18
N ALA A 232 -7.26 24.41 11.03
CA ALA A 232 -7.08 23.01 10.67
C ALA A 232 -6.42 22.84 9.30
N SER A 233 -6.71 23.72 8.32
CA SER A 233 -6.07 23.71 7.01
C SER A 233 -4.54 23.71 7.07
N VAL A 234 -3.97 24.41 8.05
CA VAL A 234 -2.52 24.60 8.18
C VAL A 234 -1.90 23.79 9.31
N SER A 235 -2.65 23.47 10.37
CA SER A 235 -2.15 22.72 11.53
C SER A 235 -2.27 21.21 11.40
N ASP A 236 -3.29 20.70 10.70
CA ASP A 236 -3.60 19.27 10.69
C ASP A 236 -2.85 18.49 9.58
N ARG A 237 -2.28 17.34 9.93
CA ARG A 237 -1.62 16.39 9.03
C ARG A 237 -2.07 14.94 9.25
N ASP A 238 -3.24 14.71 9.88
CA ASP A 238 -3.80 13.38 10.18
C ASP A 238 -3.93 12.46 8.96
N TRP A 239 -4.12 13.02 7.76
CA TRP A 239 -4.16 12.26 6.52
C TRP A 239 -2.86 11.46 6.27
N THR A 240 -1.70 11.94 6.75
CA THR A 240 -0.43 11.21 6.67
C THR A 240 -0.45 9.95 7.54
N LEU A 241 -1.06 10.04 8.72
CA LEU A 241 -1.18 8.94 9.68
C LEU A 241 -2.13 7.86 9.15
N LYS A 242 -3.28 8.27 8.58
CA LYS A 242 -4.25 7.35 7.97
C LYS A 242 -3.63 6.56 6.82
N ILE A 243 -2.92 7.22 5.91
CA ILE A 243 -2.29 6.55 4.76
C ILE A 243 -1.14 5.64 5.20
N SER A 244 -0.24 6.15 6.05
CA SER A 244 0.90 5.36 6.54
C SER A 244 0.48 4.14 7.35
N PHE A 245 -0.61 4.26 8.12
CA PHE A 245 -1.20 3.13 8.85
C PHE A 245 -1.69 2.03 7.90
N GLU A 246 -2.42 2.39 6.85
CA GLU A 246 -2.90 1.42 5.85
C GLU A 246 -1.76 0.68 5.16
N PHE A 247 -0.68 1.38 4.82
CA PHE A 247 0.52 0.75 4.27
C PHE A 247 1.25 -0.13 5.29
N ALA A 248 1.35 0.28 6.54
CA ALA A 248 1.95 -0.54 7.61
C ALA A 248 1.15 -1.84 7.85
N LEU A 249 -0.18 -1.76 7.81
CA LEU A 249 -1.06 -2.90 7.96
C LEU A 249 -0.90 -3.89 6.79
N LEU A 250 -0.90 -3.40 5.55
CA LEU A 250 -0.64 -4.22 4.38
C LEU A 250 0.78 -4.84 4.42
N GLY A 251 1.79 -4.05 4.77
CA GLY A 251 3.16 -4.52 4.93
C GLY A 251 3.29 -5.67 5.93
N THR A 252 2.53 -5.63 7.03
CA THR A 252 2.46 -6.73 8.01
C THR A 252 1.91 -8.02 7.39
N ALA A 253 0.86 -7.93 6.58
CA ALA A 253 0.31 -9.09 5.88
C ALA A 253 1.31 -9.65 4.84
N ILE A 254 1.94 -8.79 4.05
CA ILE A 254 2.95 -9.18 3.05
C ILE A 254 4.17 -9.83 3.70
N SER A 255 4.65 -9.32 4.84
CA SER A 255 5.76 -9.91 5.57
C SER A 255 5.50 -11.38 5.98
N ARG A 256 4.29 -11.65 6.47
CA ARG A 256 3.84 -13.01 6.81
C ARG A 256 3.81 -13.90 5.57
N PHE A 257 3.24 -13.38 4.48
CA PHE A 257 3.19 -14.12 3.22
C PHE A 257 4.57 -14.43 2.65
N CYS A 258 5.49 -13.46 2.62
CA CYS A 258 6.87 -13.69 2.17
C CYS A 258 7.60 -14.71 3.06
N THR A 259 7.28 -14.76 4.36
CA THR A 259 7.84 -15.79 5.26
C THR A 259 7.39 -17.19 4.86
N ASP A 260 6.11 -17.35 4.51
CA ASP A 260 5.58 -18.63 4.03
C ASP A 260 6.14 -18.99 2.64
N LEU A 261 6.25 -18.04 1.70
CA LEU A 261 6.89 -18.28 0.41
C LEU A 261 8.36 -18.68 0.56
N SER A 262 9.13 -18.03 1.44
CA SER A 262 10.51 -18.40 1.72
C SER A 262 10.61 -19.82 2.30
N MET A 263 9.69 -20.20 3.18
CA MET A 263 9.62 -21.56 3.72
C MET A 263 9.30 -22.57 2.61
N TRP A 264 8.28 -22.30 1.79
CA TRP A 264 7.89 -23.15 0.67
C TRP A 264 8.99 -23.28 -0.38
N GLY A 265 9.82 -22.26 -0.55
CA GLY A 265 10.96 -22.28 -1.47
C GLY A 265 12.23 -22.93 -0.92
N SER A 266 12.24 -23.36 0.35
CA SER A 266 13.43 -23.96 0.97
C SER A 266 13.77 -25.32 0.34
N SER A 267 15.00 -25.81 0.59
CA SER A 267 15.45 -27.13 0.13
C SER A 267 14.59 -28.29 0.66
N GLU A 268 14.03 -28.12 1.85
CA GLU A 268 13.26 -29.15 2.57
C GLU A 268 11.82 -29.23 2.08
N TYR A 269 11.18 -28.08 1.81
CA TYR A 269 9.81 -28.04 1.29
C TYR A 269 9.81 -28.13 -0.22
N GLY A 270 10.41 -27.13 -0.87
CA GLY A 270 10.52 -27.08 -2.30
C GLY A 270 9.15 -27.16 -3.01
N PHE A 271 8.15 -26.43 -2.53
CA PHE A 271 6.84 -26.33 -3.17
C PHE A 271 6.80 -25.27 -4.26
N ILE A 272 7.72 -24.31 -4.23
CA ILE A 272 7.80 -23.25 -5.23
C ILE A 272 9.18 -23.18 -5.86
N ASP A 273 9.25 -22.64 -7.08
CA ASP A 273 10.47 -22.15 -7.70
C ASP A 273 10.23 -20.80 -8.37
N LEU A 274 11.29 -20.02 -8.55
CA LEU A 274 11.29 -18.74 -9.27
C LEU A 274 12.24 -18.82 -10.47
N PRO A 275 11.99 -18.11 -11.57
CA PRO A 275 12.95 -18.03 -12.67
C PRO A 275 14.30 -17.48 -12.21
N ASP A 276 15.37 -17.87 -12.90
CA ASP A 276 16.74 -17.51 -12.51
C ASP A 276 16.95 -15.99 -12.49
N ALA A 277 16.23 -15.24 -13.34
CA ALA A 277 16.24 -13.77 -13.35
C ALA A 277 15.74 -13.14 -12.04
N LEU A 278 14.98 -13.87 -11.22
CA LEU A 278 14.47 -13.43 -9.91
C LEU A 278 15.20 -14.07 -8.73
N ALA A 279 16.22 -14.90 -9.00
CA ALA A 279 17.00 -15.59 -7.99
C ALA A 279 18.44 -15.05 -7.91
N GLY A 280 19.04 -15.14 -6.72
CA GLY A 280 20.44 -14.86 -6.48
C GLY A 280 21.27 -16.13 -6.41
N ILE A 281 22.49 -16.09 -6.95
CA ILE A 281 23.48 -17.18 -6.84
C ILE A 281 24.42 -16.97 -5.65
N SER A 282 24.86 -18.05 -5.01
CA SER A 282 25.94 -18.00 -4.02
C SER A 282 27.31 -17.92 -4.71
N SER A 283 28.20 -17.08 -4.21
CA SER A 283 29.58 -16.99 -4.73
C SER A 283 30.43 -18.24 -4.45
N ALA A 284 30.07 -19.05 -3.45
CA ALA A 284 30.87 -20.20 -3.00
C ALA A 284 30.19 -21.56 -3.23
N MET A 285 28.85 -21.59 -3.38
CA MET A 285 28.07 -22.83 -3.43
C MET A 285 27.30 -22.92 -4.76
N PRO A 286 27.81 -23.66 -5.76
CA PRO A 286 27.25 -23.66 -7.12
C PRO A 286 25.81 -24.20 -7.19
N GLN A 287 25.40 -25.04 -6.24
CA GLN A 287 24.05 -25.59 -6.17
C GLN A 287 23.00 -24.65 -5.55
N LYS A 288 23.41 -23.51 -4.96
CA LYS A 288 22.52 -22.68 -4.14
C LYS A 288 21.81 -21.61 -4.97
N LYS A 289 20.47 -21.75 -5.09
CA LYS A 289 19.55 -20.77 -5.63
C LYS A 289 18.82 -20.05 -4.50
N ASN A 290 18.99 -18.73 -4.38
CA ASN A 290 18.42 -17.94 -3.28
C ASN A 290 17.28 -17.06 -3.79
N PHE A 291 16.13 -17.09 -3.13
CA PHE A 291 15.01 -16.18 -3.44
C PHE A 291 15.15 -14.85 -2.66
N THR A 292 16.28 -14.16 -2.84
CA THR A 292 16.60 -12.91 -2.13
C THR A 292 15.61 -11.79 -2.41
N ILE A 293 14.86 -11.86 -3.52
CA ILE A 293 13.74 -10.95 -3.79
C ILE A 293 12.67 -11.02 -2.69
N LEU A 294 12.36 -12.21 -2.16
CA LEU A 294 11.40 -12.38 -1.06
C LEU A 294 11.92 -11.77 0.23
N GLU A 295 13.22 -11.94 0.50
CA GLU A 295 13.89 -11.33 1.66
C GLU A 295 13.89 -9.81 1.58
N ARG A 296 14.14 -9.26 0.38
CA ARG A 296 14.09 -7.82 0.12
C ARG A 296 12.68 -7.26 0.31
N ILE A 297 11.66 -7.88 -0.31
CA ILE A 297 10.26 -7.46 -0.12
C ILE A 297 9.91 -7.47 1.36
N ARG A 298 10.22 -8.56 2.08
CA ARG A 298 9.93 -8.66 3.52
C ARG A 298 10.68 -7.60 4.33
N GLY A 299 11.96 -7.35 4.05
CA GLY A 299 12.74 -6.30 4.71
C GLY A 299 12.16 -4.91 4.47
N GLU A 300 11.75 -4.62 3.23
CA GLU A 300 11.13 -3.34 2.84
C GLU A 300 9.84 -3.05 3.62
N THR A 301 9.04 -4.08 3.96
CA THR A 301 7.80 -3.87 4.75
C THR A 301 8.05 -3.27 6.14
N SER A 302 9.24 -3.45 6.72
CA SER A 302 9.57 -2.90 8.05
C SER A 302 9.63 -1.37 8.06
N HIS A 303 10.00 -0.77 6.92
CA HIS A 303 10.06 0.68 6.79
C HIS A 303 8.68 1.32 6.84
N LEU A 304 7.63 0.64 6.36
CA LEU A 304 6.26 1.17 6.39
C LEU A 304 5.78 1.39 7.84
N ALA A 305 5.97 0.40 8.71
CA ALA A 305 5.62 0.52 10.12
C ALA A 305 6.50 1.53 10.86
N SER A 306 7.79 1.57 10.53
CA SER A 306 8.75 2.52 11.14
C SER A 306 8.41 3.96 10.79
N LEU A 307 8.08 4.23 9.52
CA LEU A 307 7.68 5.56 9.04
C LEU A 307 6.32 5.99 9.59
N HIS A 308 5.36 5.06 9.74
CA HIS A 308 4.11 5.38 10.43
C HIS A 308 4.35 5.87 11.87
N LEU A 309 5.20 5.16 12.62
CA LEU A 309 5.60 5.58 13.96
C LEU A 309 6.33 6.92 13.93
N ASP A 310 7.27 7.12 13.02
CA ASP A 310 8.00 8.39 12.84
C ASP A 310 7.02 9.57 12.64
N PHE A 311 6.06 9.43 11.72
CA PHE A 311 5.08 10.48 11.43
C PHE A 311 4.17 10.77 12.62
N MET A 312 3.72 9.73 13.34
CA MET A 312 2.91 9.89 14.55
C MET A 312 3.71 10.60 15.65
N LEU A 313 4.96 10.20 15.83
CA LEU A 313 5.85 10.75 16.84
C LEU A 313 6.22 12.21 16.51
N GLY A 314 6.44 12.56 15.24
CA GLY A 314 6.74 13.94 14.84
C GLY A 314 5.58 14.92 15.03
N GLN A 315 4.33 14.42 15.09
CA GLN A 315 3.14 15.27 15.27
C GLN A 315 2.73 15.43 16.74
N ARG A 316 3.14 14.51 17.62
CA ARG A 316 2.73 14.52 19.04
C ARG A 316 3.40 15.65 19.82
N ASN A 317 2.78 16.05 20.93
CA ASN A 317 3.31 17.06 21.87
C ASN A 317 3.57 18.44 21.24
N THR A 318 2.92 18.74 20.11
CA THR A 318 2.97 20.05 19.46
C THR A 318 1.66 20.81 19.70
N PRO A 319 1.69 22.15 19.82
CA PRO A 319 0.47 22.97 19.77
C PRO A 319 -0.33 22.76 18.48
N TYR A 320 -1.66 22.83 18.56
CA TYR A 320 -2.54 22.68 17.40
C TYR A 320 -2.56 23.96 16.53
N THR A 321 -1.45 24.21 15.83
CA THR A 321 -1.22 25.36 14.95
C THR A 321 -0.19 24.99 13.86
N ASN A 322 0.12 25.90 12.94
CA ASN A 322 1.17 25.68 11.94
C ASN A 322 2.56 25.80 12.57
N LEU A 323 3.28 24.68 12.64
CA LEU A 323 4.65 24.59 13.12
C LEU A 323 5.49 23.79 12.14
N VAL A 324 6.76 24.18 11.96
CA VAL A 324 7.73 23.46 11.11
C VAL A 324 7.90 21.99 11.56
N GLU A 325 7.78 21.72 12.87
CA GLU A 325 7.80 20.36 13.43
C GLU A 325 6.73 19.45 12.78
N VAL A 326 5.51 19.95 12.60
CA VAL A 326 4.40 19.19 12.00
C VAL A 326 4.39 19.32 10.48
N SER A 327 4.58 20.54 9.96
CA SER A 327 4.39 20.83 8.54
C SER A 327 5.56 20.40 7.67
N LYS A 328 6.78 20.31 8.20
CA LYS A 328 7.99 19.94 7.43
C LYS A 328 8.67 18.70 8.00
N GLU A 329 8.99 18.68 9.29
CA GLU A 329 9.77 17.59 9.88
C GLU A 329 8.98 16.27 9.94
N ALA A 330 7.75 16.28 10.48
CA ALA A 330 6.96 15.07 10.63
C ALA A 330 6.56 14.41 9.28
N GLY A 331 6.57 15.18 8.18
CA GLY A 331 6.24 14.71 6.84
C GLY A 331 7.44 14.49 5.91
N ARG A 332 8.68 14.72 6.38
CA ARG A 332 9.89 14.75 5.54
C ARG A 332 10.16 13.48 4.73
N TYR A 333 9.69 12.33 5.23
CA TYR A 333 9.87 11.02 4.59
C TYR A 333 8.63 10.52 3.85
N LEU A 334 7.67 11.39 3.55
CA LEU A 334 6.43 11.00 2.87
C LEU A 334 6.71 10.41 1.48
N ALA A 335 7.60 11.02 0.69
CA ALA A 335 8.03 10.45 -0.60
C ALA A 335 8.68 9.07 -0.44
N THR A 336 9.48 8.88 0.62
CA THR A 336 10.12 7.61 0.95
C THR A 336 9.09 6.52 1.26
N LEU A 337 8.05 6.83 2.06
CA LEU A 337 6.95 5.92 2.34
C LEU A 337 6.30 5.39 1.05
N PHE A 338 5.93 6.30 0.13
CA PHE A 338 5.35 5.92 -1.15
C PHE A 338 6.31 5.09 -2.00
N GLY A 339 7.61 5.42 -2.00
CA GLY A 339 8.62 4.62 -2.69
C GLY A 339 8.73 3.19 -2.18
N HIS A 340 8.58 2.95 -0.87
CA HIS A 340 8.59 1.62 -0.29
C HIS A 340 7.37 0.79 -0.72
N ILE A 341 6.15 1.33 -0.57
CA ILE A 341 4.94 0.58 -0.93
C ILE A 341 4.89 0.28 -2.44
N ASP A 342 5.30 1.23 -3.29
CA ASP A 342 5.32 1.04 -4.73
C ASP A 342 6.30 -0.06 -5.14
N ARG A 343 7.49 -0.07 -4.51
CA ARG A 343 8.51 -1.11 -4.74
C ARG A 343 8.01 -2.47 -4.27
N ILE A 344 7.40 -2.56 -3.09
CA ILE A 344 6.83 -3.80 -2.56
C ILE A 344 5.76 -4.34 -3.52
N ALA A 345 4.80 -3.51 -3.93
CA ALA A 345 3.74 -3.91 -4.85
C ALA A 345 4.31 -4.38 -6.20
N THR A 346 5.26 -3.64 -6.77
CA THR A 346 5.91 -4.00 -8.04
C THR A 346 6.65 -5.33 -7.95
N LEU A 347 7.53 -5.49 -6.96
CA LEU A 347 8.35 -6.69 -6.82
C LEU A 347 7.50 -7.91 -6.49
N LEU A 348 6.48 -7.76 -5.63
CA LEU A 348 5.59 -8.88 -5.31
C LEU A 348 4.72 -9.26 -6.51
N THR A 349 4.26 -8.30 -7.31
CA THR A 349 3.56 -8.59 -8.58
C THR A 349 4.44 -9.45 -9.47
N LEU A 350 5.70 -9.04 -9.67
CA LEU A 350 6.68 -9.77 -10.48
C LEU A 350 6.93 -11.21 -9.98
N VAL A 351 7.07 -11.37 -8.66
CA VAL A 351 7.20 -12.69 -8.02
C VAL A 351 5.98 -13.55 -8.31
N ILE A 352 4.77 -13.02 -8.09
CA ILE A 352 3.52 -13.77 -8.22
C ILE A 352 3.26 -14.16 -9.67
N GLU A 353 3.51 -13.28 -10.63
CA GLU A 353 3.34 -13.59 -12.05
C GLU A 353 4.24 -14.74 -12.53
N GLN A 354 5.42 -14.88 -11.93
CA GLN A 354 6.46 -15.81 -12.38
C GLN A 354 6.68 -17.01 -11.45
N ILE A 355 5.96 -17.09 -10.32
CA ILE A 355 6.10 -18.20 -9.39
C ILE A 355 5.61 -19.50 -10.01
N SER A 356 6.41 -20.55 -9.88
CA SER A 356 6.02 -21.90 -10.28
C SER A 356 5.72 -22.73 -9.03
N PHE A 357 4.53 -23.31 -8.97
CA PHE A 357 4.17 -24.27 -7.93
C PHE A 357 4.47 -25.70 -8.40
N ARG A 358 5.29 -26.43 -7.65
CA ARG A 358 5.70 -27.80 -7.95
C ARG A 358 4.62 -28.79 -7.50
N ALA A 359 3.64 -29.00 -8.37
CA ALA A 359 2.44 -29.79 -8.09
C ALA A 359 2.75 -31.22 -7.63
N ASP A 360 3.78 -31.85 -8.20
CA ASP A 360 4.29 -33.16 -7.81
C ASP A 360 4.79 -33.16 -6.35
N ARG A 361 5.62 -32.18 -5.97
CA ARG A 361 6.17 -32.06 -4.61
C ARG A 361 5.11 -31.75 -3.57
N MET A 362 4.18 -30.85 -3.89
CA MET A 362 3.07 -30.53 -3.00
C MET A 362 2.14 -31.72 -2.79
N ARG A 363 1.83 -32.46 -3.87
CA ARG A 363 1.02 -33.68 -3.81
C ARG A 363 1.71 -34.78 -3.00
N GLU A 364 3.01 -35.02 -3.23
CA GLU A 364 3.81 -35.98 -2.45
C GLU A 364 3.76 -35.65 -0.94
N ALA A 365 3.86 -34.37 -0.58
CA ALA A 365 3.74 -33.93 0.81
C ALA A 365 2.32 -34.16 1.38
N CYS A 366 1.27 -34.00 0.58
CA CYS A 366 -0.10 -34.34 0.97
C CYS A 366 -0.31 -35.85 1.16
N GLU A 367 0.34 -36.68 0.35
CA GLU A 367 0.18 -38.15 0.38
C GLU A 367 0.98 -38.82 1.52
N ARG A 368 1.94 -38.11 2.11
CA ARG A 368 2.78 -38.61 3.21
C ARG A 368 2.07 -38.61 4.56
N ASP A 369 1.24 -37.61 4.82
CA ASP A 369 0.64 -37.37 6.14
C ASP A 369 -0.85 -37.75 6.20
N TYR A 370 -1.37 -37.93 7.41
CA TYR A 370 -2.70 -38.49 7.68
C TYR A 370 -3.81 -37.43 7.77
N TYR A 371 -3.95 -36.57 6.75
CA TYR A 371 -4.94 -35.46 6.71
C TYR A 371 -6.42 -35.90 6.86
N GLY A 372 -6.70 -37.19 6.65
CA GLY A 372 -8.01 -37.81 6.82
C GLY A 372 -8.44 -38.04 8.27
N GLY A 373 -7.57 -37.84 9.27
CA GLY A 373 -7.89 -38.17 10.66
C GLY A 373 -9.13 -37.47 11.24
N PHE A 374 -9.31 -36.18 10.91
CA PHE A 374 -10.52 -35.44 11.30
C PHE A 374 -11.77 -35.99 10.60
N ALA A 375 -11.67 -36.29 9.31
CA ALA A 375 -12.77 -36.87 8.53
C ALA A 375 -13.13 -38.28 9.01
N LEU A 376 -12.14 -39.07 9.42
CA LEU A 376 -12.34 -40.39 10.02
C LEU A 376 -13.14 -40.29 11.33
N ALA A 377 -12.77 -39.39 12.25
CA ALA A 377 -13.53 -39.20 13.48
C ALA A 377 -14.99 -38.78 13.20
N ASN A 378 -15.22 -37.93 12.19
CA ASN A 378 -16.57 -37.56 11.75
C ASN A 378 -17.33 -38.79 11.21
N ALA A 379 -16.72 -39.58 10.32
CA ALA A 379 -17.34 -40.75 9.73
C ALA A 379 -17.69 -41.82 10.77
N LEU A 380 -16.79 -42.10 11.71
CA LEU A 380 -17.03 -43.01 12.84
C LEU A 380 -18.22 -42.57 13.70
N THR A 381 -18.38 -41.25 13.89
CA THR A 381 -19.49 -40.70 14.67
C THR A 381 -20.80 -40.80 13.91
N LEU A 382 -20.82 -40.32 12.67
CA LEU A 382 -22.05 -40.17 11.89
C LEU A 382 -22.57 -41.49 11.33
N ARG A 383 -21.68 -42.45 11.03
CA ARG A 383 -22.06 -43.74 10.41
C ARG A 383 -22.15 -44.86 11.43
N SER A 384 -21.19 -44.92 12.36
CA SER A 384 -21.11 -46.01 13.34
C SER A 384 -21.70 -45.65 14.71
N GLY A 385 -22.24 -44.43 14.88
CA GLY A 385 -22.86 -43.98 16.13
C GLY A 385 -21.89 -43.81 17.31
N ILE A 386 -20.58 -43.75 17.04
CA ILE A 386 -19.56 -43.66 18.09
C ILE A 386 -19.52 -42.22 18.62
N PRO A 387 -19.59 -41.96 19.95
CA PRO A 387 -19.47 -40.61 20.48
C PRO A 387 -18.17 -39.92 20.00
N TYR A 388 -18.27 -38.65 19.60
CA TYR A 388 -17.19 -37.96 18.86
C TYR A 388 -15.82 -38.00 19.56
N ARG A 389 -15.79 -37.83 20.88
CA ARG A 389 -14.53 -37.90 21.63
C ARG A 389 -13.90 -39.29 21.58
N THR A 390 -14.72 -40.33 21.64
CA THR A 390 -14.29 -41.72 21.48
C THR A 390 -13.83 -41.99 20.04
N ALA A 391 -14.55 -41.47 19.05
CA ALA A 391 -14.17 -41.55 17.64
C ALA A 391 -12.80 -40.89 17.36
N GLN A 392 -12.52 -39.72 17.95
CA GLN A 392 -11.19 -39.09 17.88
C GLN A 392 -10.09 -39.95 18.50
N ILE A 393 -10.37 -40.59 19.64
CA ILE A 393 -9.39 -41.47 20.29
C ILE A 393 -9.10 -42.69 19.40
N ILE A 394 -10.13 -43.32 18.83
CA ILE A 394 -10.00 -44.44 17.89
C ILE A 394 -9.20 -44.02 16.65
N ALA A 395 -9.55 -42.89 16.02
CA ALA A 395 -8.83 -42.36 14.86
C ALA A 395 -7.35 -42.06 15.19
N GLY A 396 -7.09 -41.49 16.38
CA GLY A 396 -5.73 -41.23 16.85
C GLY A 396 -4.92 -42.50 17.12
N GLU A 397 -5.52 -43.52 17.72
CA GLU A 397 -4.90 -44.85 17.92
C GLU A 397 -4.59 -45.51 16.58
N PHE A 398 -5.51 -45.44 15.63
CA PHE A 398 -5.35 -45.97 14.30
C PHE A 398 -4.19 -45.31 13.54
N ILE A 399 -4.13 -43.97 13.54
CA ILE A 399 -3.04 -43.22 12.89
C ILE A 399 -1.69 -43.52 13.57
N ARG A 400 -1.63 -43.58 14.90
CA ARG A 400 -0.40 -43.95 15.62
C ARG A 400 0.08 -45.35 15.25
N ALA A 401 -0.84 -46.31 15.15
CA ALA A 401 -0.50 -47.68 14.74
C ALA A 401 0.03 -47.71 13.30
N ALA A 402 -0.61 -46.98 12.38
CA ALA A 402 -0.18 -46.90 10.98
C ALA A 402 1.21 -46.25 10.83
N ILE A 403 1.49 -45.17 11.58
CA ILE A 403 2.82 -44.54 11.64
C ILE A 403 3.87 -45.51 12.19
N ALA A 404 3.57 -46.19 13.30
CA ALA A 404 4.49 -47.15 13.90
C ALA A 404 4.81 -48.33 12.95
N ALA A 405 3.82 -48.73 12.14
CA ALA A 405 3.96 -49.76 11.11
C ALA A 405 4.52 -49.22 9.78
N GLN A 406 4.89 -47.94 9.69
CA GLN A 406 5.36 -47.26 8.48
C GLN A 406 4.44 -47.47 7.25
N THR A 407 3.14 -47.63 7.50
CA THR A 407 2.12 -47.78 6.45
C THR A 407 1.83 -46.41 5.83
N ARG A 408 1.58 -46.34 4.51
CA ARG A 408 1.17 -45.08 3.89
C ARG A 408 -0.33 -44.83 4.11
N PRO A 409 -0.80 -43.56 4.11
CA PRO A 409 -2.24 -43.25 4.18
C PRO A 409 -3.10 -43.99 3.14
N SER A 410 -2.58 -44.25 1.94
CA SER A 410 -3.26 -45.00 0.88
C SER A 410 -3.36 -46.52 1.12
N GLU A 411 -2.55 -47.05 2.03
CA GLU A 411 -2.40 -48.49 2.30
C GLU A 411 -3.14 -48.93 3.57
N VAL A 412 -3.76 -48.00 4.28
CA VAL A 412 -4.48 -48.25 5.53
C VAL A 412 -5.56 -49.31 5.36
N ARG A 413 -5.71 -50.19 6.35
CA ARG A 413 -6.63 -51.33 6.32
C ARG A 413 -7.76 -51.17 7.31
N LEU A 414 -8.98 -51.47 6.86
CA LEU A 414 -10.19 -51.46 7.67
C LEU A 414 -10.11 -52.43 8.83
N ASP A 415 -9.48 -53.59 8.66
CA ASP A 415 -9.37 -54.59 9.73
C ASP A 415 -8.60 -54.05 10.95
N ALA A 416 -7.54 -53.27 10.72
CA ALA A 416 -6.78 -52.64 11.81
C ALA A 416 -7.62 -51.59 12.55
N LEU A 417 -8.45 -50.82 11.83
CA LEU A 417 -9.40 -49.89 12.44
C LEU A 417 -10.50 -50.64 13.22
N ARG A 418 -10.99 -51.75 12.66
CA ARG A 418 -12.03 -52.61 13.27
C ARG A 418 -11.55 -53.18 14.60
N GLU A 419 -10.33 -53.71 14.65
CA GLU A 419 -9.76 -54.26 15.89
C GLU A 419 -9.67 -53.20 17.00
N ILE A 420 -9.28 -51.96 16.67
CA ILE A 420 -9.20 -50.86 17.63
C ILE A 420 -10.59 -50.46 18.13
N ALA A 421 -11.58 -50.39 17.24
CA ALA A 421 -12.95 -50.04 17.60
C ALA A 421 -13.61 -51.13 18.47
N GLU A 422 -13.43 -52.40 18.12
CA GLU A 422 -13.97 -53.55 18.85
C GLU A 422 -13.41 -53.63 20.28
N LYS A 423 -12.11 -53.38 20.47
CA LYS A 423 -11.48 -53.28 21.81
C LYS A 423 -12.13 -52.22 22.71
N ARG A 424 -12.80 -51.23 22.11
CA ARG A 424 -13.52 -50.15 22.81
C ARG A 424 -15.03 -50.39 22.86
N GLY A 425 -15.52 -51.52 22.36
CA GLY A 425 -16.93 -51.91 22.40
C GLY A 425 -17.79 -51.32 21.27
N TYR A 426 -17.19 -50.91 20.16
CA TYR A 426 -17.92 -50.32 19.03
C TYR A 426 -17.75 -51.14 17.75
N GLY A 427 -18.85 -51.31 17.01
CA GLY A 427 -18.83 -51.80 15.62
C GLY A 427 -18.52 -50.67 14.63
N LEU A 428 -18.22 -51.04 13.39
CA LEU A 428 -17.98 -50.11 12.29
C LEU A 428 -18.98 -50.30 11.16
N ASP A 429 -19.66 -49.22 10.76
CA ASP A 429 -20.26 -49.09 9.43
C ASP A 429 -19.30 -48.25 8.56
N LEU A 430 -18.31 -48.91 7.97
CA LEU A 430 -17.34 -48.33 7.03
C LEU A 430 -16.78 -49.43 6.11
N SER A 431 -16.74 -49.19 4.80
CA SER A 431 -16.06 -50.07 3.84
C SER A 431 -14.56 -49.73 3.73
N GLN A 432 -13.78 -50.63 3.13
CA GLN A 432 -12.36 -50.40 2.89
C GLN A 432 -12.12 -49.24 1.90
N GLU A 433 -12.99 -49.09 0.92
CA GLU A 433 -12.97 -48.01 -0.07
C GLU A 433 -13.29 -46.66 0.59
N GLN A 434 -14.33 -46.61 1.42
CA GLN A 434 -14.69 -45.40 2.18
C GLN A 434 -13.55 -44.98 3.13
N LEU A 435 -12.89 -45.93 3.78
CA LEU A 435 -11.73 -45.62 4.60
C LEU A 435 -10.58 -45.01 3.78
N ARG A 436 -10.27 -45.57 2.61
CA ARG A 436 -9.23 -45.03 1.72
C ARG A 436 -9.59 -43.64 1.21
N GLU A 437 -10.85 -43.42 0.84
CA GLU A 437 -11.34 -42.12 0.38
C GLU A 437 -11.15 -41.02 1.43
N LEU A 438 -11.34 -41.32 2.72
CA LEU A 438 -11.10 -40.33 3.80
C LEU A 438 -9.65 -39.84 3.86
N PHE A 439 -8.68 -40.66 3.44
CA PHE A 439 -7.26 -40.32 3.39
C PHE A 439 -6.77 -39.95 1.99
N ASP A 440 -7.63 -40.00 0.97
CA ASP A 440 -7.30 -39.55 -0.38
C ASP A 440 -7.20 -38.02 -0.41
N VAL A 441 -6.13 -37.52 -1.04
CA VAL A 441 -5.82 -36.08 -1.11
C VAL A 441 -6.91 -35.31 -1.84
N THR A 442 -7.39 -35.86 -2.96
CA THR A 442 -8.38 -35.19 -3.81
C THR A 442 -9.75 -35.19 -3.12
N ALA A 443 -10.16 -36.31 -2.53
CA ALA A 443 -11.40 -36.40 -1.76
C ALA A 443 -11.38 -35.49 -0.51
N ASN A 444 -10.24 -35.37 0.18
CA ASN A 444 -10.11 -34.44 1.32
C ASN A 444 -10.29 -32.98 0.89
N LEU A 445 -9.73 -32.62 -0.27
CA LEU A 445 -9.84 -31.28 -0.83
C LEU A 445 -11.28 -30.97 -1.29
N THR A 446 -11.91 -31.88 -2.04
CA THR A 446 -13.26 -31.66 -2.60
C THR A 446 -14.38 -31.87 -1.60
N GLY A 447 -14.13 -32.61 -0.51
CA GLY A 447 -15.09 -32.88 0.58
C GLY A 447 -15.31 -31.73 1.55
N LYS A 448 -14.76 -30.54 1.30
CA LYS A 448 -15.03 -29.32 2.07
C LYS A 448 -16.23 -28.60 1.47
N HIS A 449 -17.29 -28.38 2.25
CA HIS A 449 -18.55 -27.84 1.71
C HIS A 449 -18.97 -26.48 2.30
N SER A 450 -18.29 -25.99 3.34
CA SER A 450 -18.63 -24.69 3.92
C SER A 450 -18.29 -23.55 2.96
N ALA A 451 -19.05 -22.46 3.06
CA ALA A 451 -18.73 -21.20 2.39
C ALA A 451 -17.30 -20.77 2.76
N GLY A 452 -16.55 -20.29 1.76
CA GLY A 452 -15.16 -19.85 1.93
C GLY A 452 -14.17 -20.97 2.24
N SER A 453 -14.51 -22.23 1.95
CA SER A 453 -13.57 -23.35 2.11
C SER A 453 -12.54 -23.43 0.98
N THR A 454 -11.55 -24.29 1.15
CA THR A 454 -10.53 -24.59 0.13
C THR A 454 -11.05 -25.41 -1.05
N GLN A 455 -12.32 -25.80 -1.07
CA GLN A 455 -12.88 -26.55 -2.18
C GLN A 455 -12.80 -25.70 -3.47
N PRO A 456 -12.34 -26.27 -4.59
CA PRO A 456 -12.15 -25.57 -5.86
C PRO A 456 -13.22 -24.56 -6.30
N ALA A 457 -14.50 -24.93 -6.17
CA ALA A 457 -15.59 -24.06 -6.59
C ALA A 457 -15.78 -22.90 -5.59
N GLN A 458 -15.59 -23.14 -4.29
CA GLN A 458 -15.59 -22.10 -3.26
C GLN A 458 -14.43 -21.11 -3.45
N VAL A 459 -13.23 -21.59 -3.79
CA VAL A 459 -12.08 -20.73 -4.10
C VAL A 459 -12.40 -19.80 -5.27
N ARG A 460 -12.96 -20.33 -6.36
CA ARG A 460 -13.35 -19.53 -7.53
C ARG A 460 -14.49 -18.55 -7.24
N ALA A 461 -15.45 -18.94 -6.40
CA ALA A 461 -16.51 -18.04 -5.96
C ALA A 461 -15.93 -16.84 -5.18
N MET A 462 -15.02 -17.09 -4.21
CA MET A 462 -14.35 -16.00 -3.48
C MET A 462 -13.52 -15.11 -4.41
N LEU A 463 -12.81 -15.68 -5.39
CA LEU A 463 -12.06 -14.88 -6.37
C LEU A 463 -12.98 -13.97 -7.21
N ALA A 464 -14.13 -14.49 -7.64
CA ALA A 464 -15.12 -13.71 -8.38
C ALA A 464 -15.70 -12.56 -7.53
N GLU A 465 -15.96 -12.81 -6.24
CA GLU A 465 -16.41 -11.78 -5.29
C GLU A 465 -15.34 -10.69 -5.10
N GLN A 466 -14.09 -11.08 -4.83
CA GLN A 466 -12.97 -10.15 -4.68
C GLN A 466 -12.70 -9.34 -5.96
N GLN A 467 -12.87 -9.96 -7.13
CA GLN A 467 -12.79 -9.26 -8.41
C GLN A 467 -13.92 -8.22 -8.55
N GLY A 468 -15.16 -8.58 -8.21
CA GLY A 468 -16.28 -7.65 -8.22
C GLY A 468 -16.06 -6.44 -7.31
N GLU A 469 -15.56 -6.67 -6.09
CA GLU A 469 -15.20 -5.60 -5.14
C GLU A 469 -14.06 -4.73 -5.67
N ARG A 470 -12.96 -5.34 -6.16
CA ARG A 470 -11.83 -4.62 -6.77
C ARG A 470 -12.31 -3.73 -7.91
N ASP A 471 -13.12 -4.26 -8.83
CA ASP A 471 -13.60 -3.52 -9.99
C ASP A 471 -14.52 -2.35 -9.56
N GLN A 472 -15.29 -2.49 -8.48
CA GLN A 472 -16.04 -1.38 -7.88
C GLN A 472 -15.12 -0.31 -7.31
N ILE A 473 -14.14 -0.70 -6.50
CA ILE A 473 -13.15 0.20 -5.90
C ILE A 473 -12.42 0.97 -7.01
N MET A 474 -11.99 0.29 -8.07
CA MET A 474 -11.25 0.93 -9.16
C MET A 474 -12.11 1.88 -9.98
N ARG A 475 -13.41 1.63 -10.17
CA ARG A 475 -14.31 2.63 -10.77
C ARG A 475 -14.33 3.93 -9.97
N GLU A 476 -14.35 3.86 -8.64
CA GLU A 476 -14.29 5.05 -7.79
C GLU A 476 -12.94 5.77 -7.92
N TRP A 477 -11.83 5.02 -7.92
CA TRP A 477 -10.49 5.60 -8.10
C TRP A 477 -10.30 6.26 -9.46
N SER A 478 -10.69 5.60 -10.56
CA SER A 478 -10.62 6.15 -11.90
C SER A 478 -11.47 7.41 -12.05
N SER A 479 -12.66 7.45 -11.43
CA SER A 479 -13.48 8.66 -11.43
C SER A 479 -12.77 9.83 -10.74
N ARG A 480 -12.15 9.60 -9.59
CA ARG A 480 -11.37 10.61 -8.86
C ARG A 480 -10.15 11.09 -9.64
N GLU A 481 -9.42 10.17 -10.26
CA GLU A 481 -8.27 10.50 -11.12
C GLU A 481 -8.67 11.38 -12.30
N GLN A 482 -9.77 11.03 -12.99
CA GLN A 482 -10.31 11.81 -14.10
C GLN A 482 -10.73 13.21 -13.65
N GLN A 483 -11.38 13.34 -12.48
CA GLN A 483 -11.75 14.65 -11.93
C GLN A 483 -10.52 15.54 -11.65
N VAL A 484 -9.49 14.98 -11.01
CA VAL A 484 -8.25 15.69 -10.73
C VAL A 484 -7.54 16.09 -12.03
N SER A 485 -7.40 15.15 -12.98
CA SER A 485 -6.75 15.41 -14.27
C SER A 485 -7.47 16.49 -15.08
N ALA A 486 -8.80 16.44 -15.12
CA ALA A 486 -9.61 17.46 -15.78
C ALA A 486 -9.46 18.84 -15.14
N ALA A 487 -9.34 18.91 -13.81
CA ALA A 487 -9.10 20.17 -13.10
C ALA A 487 -7.72 20.77 -13.43
N LEU A 488 -6.66 19.98 -13.30
CA LEU A 488 -5.30 20.45 -13.57
C LEU A 488 -5.07 20.81 -15.05
N SER A 489 -5.71 20.08 -15.97
CA SER A 489 -5.66 20.38 -17.40
C SER A 489 -6.26 21.76 -17.73
N ARG A 490 -7.33 22.18 -17.03
CA ARG A 490 -7.91 23.53 -17.19
C ARG A 490 -6.98 24.64 -16.74
N LEU A 491 -6.05 24.35 -15.83
CA LEU A 491 -5.00 25.29 -15.39
C LEU A 491 -3.80 25.34 -16.35
N GLY A 492 -3.79 24.56 -17.43
CA GLY A 492 -2.60 24.43 -18.28
C GLY A 492 -1.44 23.76 -17.56
N SER A 493 -1.71 23.02 -16.47
CA SER A 493 -0.74 22.20 -15.77
C SER A 493 -0.83 20.79 -16.35
N SER A 494 0.21 20.36 -17.07
CA SER A 494 0.34 18.96 -17.48
C SER A 494 0.20 18.09 -16.24
N SER A 495 -0.70 17.10 -16.27
CA SER A 495 -0.79 16.08 -15.23
C SER A 495 0.59 15.43 -15.09
N ALA A 496 1.31 15.76 -14.02
CA ALA A 496 2.56 15.09 -13.69
C ALA A 496 2.24 13.60 -13.49
N ALA A 497 2.68 12.79 -14.46
CA ALA A 497 2.52 11.35 -14.51
C ALA A 497 3.54 10.64 -13.62
#